data_AF-A0A2E5S652-F1
#
_entry.id   AF-A0A2E5S652-F1
#
_cell.length_a   1.000
_cell.length_b   1.000
_cell.length_c   1.000
_cell.angle_alpha   90.00
_cell.angle_beta   90.00
_cell.angle_gamma   90.00
#
_symmetry.space_group_name_H-M   'P 1'
#
loop_
_entity.id
_entity.type
_entity.pdbx_description
1 polymer ?
#
loop_
_entity_poly.entity_id
_entity_poly.type
_entity_poly.pdbx_seq_one_letter_code
_entity_poly.pdbx_strand_id
1 'polypeptide(L)'
;MRILHTSDWHLGKTLHEHSLLEDQRHFLDQLMELLESDPHDALIVAGDVYDRSIPPREAVELLSDFLARFRREINIPILIIPGNHDSASRLDYLSSIVRDQNIHFLANSESIGTPVSLGEVDFYGIPFLSPYDMDLSDLDEKYRIRTHENALRAALKEIRPDPERCNVLIAHLFATGGSTSDSERAFVGASGEVNISLLSDFDYVALGHLHRPQKVADFAHYSGSPLAYSFSESSDKKCVLSVELGLTSLLSDPSDPSDPSDPSDPSDPSDP
;
A
#
# COMPACT_ATOMS: atom_id res chain seq x y z
N MET A 1 1.01 10.31 -12.65
CA MET A 1 2.16 9.67 -11.97
C MET A 1 1.85 8.19 -11.96
N ARG A 2 2.74 7.36 -12.49
CA ARG A 2 2.51 5.93 -12.60
C ARG A 2 3.30 5.18 -11.53
N ILE A 3 2.64 4.42 -10.68
CA ILE A 3 3.29 3.63 -9.64
C ILE A 3 3.18 2.14 -9.94
N LEU A 4 4.14 1.36 -9.45
CA LEU A 4 4.08 -0.08 -9.43
C LEU A 4 3.85 -0.56 -8.00
N HIS A 5 2.76 -1.27 -7.74
CA HIS A 5 2.37 -1.77 -6.42
C HIS A 5 2.50 -3.29 -6.35
N THR A 6 3.31 -3.76 -5.41
CA THR A 6 3.48 -5.17 -5.02
C THR A 6 3.47 -5.31 -3.50
N SER A 7 3.29 -6.52 -2.98
CA SER A 7 3.26 -6.81 -1.54
C SER A 7 3.60 -8.28 -1.29
N ASP A 8 3.69 -8.66 -0.02
CA ASP A 8 3.69 -10.06 0.44
C ASP A 8 4.76 -10.92 -0.24
N TRP A 9 5.99 -10.40 -0.33
CA TRP A 9 7.12 -11.10 -0.95
C TRP A 9 7.57 -12.32 -0.16
N HIS A 10 7.44 -12.30 1.17
CA HIS A 10 7.84 -13.38 2.08
C HIS A 10 9.22 -13.99 1.77
N LEU A 11 10.24 -13.16 1.53
CA LEU A 11 11.57 -13.64 1.18
C LEU A 11 12.07 -14.66 2.23
N GLY A 12 12.54 -15.82 1.74
CA GLY A 12 12.95 -16.95 2.57
C GLY A 12 11.86 -17.96 2.92
N LYS A 13 10.66 -17.86 2.32
CA LYS A 13 9.58 -18.83 2.56
C LYS A 13 9.98 -20.24 2.09
N THR A 14 9.54 -21.23 2.86
CA THR A 14 9.60 -22.65 2.52
C THR A 14 8.18 -23.20 2.45
N LEU A 15 7.84 -23.93 1.38
CA LEU A 15 6.56 -24.61 1.20
C LEU A 15 6.79 -26.12 1.20
N HIS A 16 6.23 -26.83 2.19
CA HIS A 16 6.41 -28.29 2.35
C HIS A 16 7.87 -28.75 2.24
N GLU A 17 8.76 -28.12 3.01
CA GLU A 17 10.22 -28.39 3.04
C GLU A 17 10.98 -27.98 1.77
N HIS A 18 10.31 -27.42 0.77
CA HIS A 18 10.95 -26.84 -0.42
C HIS A 18 11.14 -25.33 -0.25
N SER A 19 12.39 -24.88 -0.36
CA SER A 19 12.72 -23.45 -0.39
C SER A 19 12.21 -22.82 -1.68
N LEU A 20 11.55 -21.66 -1.57
CA LEU A 20 11.09 -20.86 -2.71
C LEU A 20 12.07 -19.74 -3.06
N LEU A 21 13.27 -19.72 -2.46
CA LEU A 21 14.20 -18.60 -2.60
C LEU A 21 14.67 -18.37 -4.04
N GLU A 22 14.80 -19.43 -4.84
CA GLU A 22 15.16 -19.32 -6.26
C GLU A 22 14.00 -18.73 -7.08
N ASP A 23 12.76 -19.16 -6.82
CA ASP A 23 11.56 -18.60 -7.44
C ASP A 23 11.38 -17.11 -7.07
N GLN A 24 11.68 -16.75 -5.81
CA GLN A 24 11.65 -15.37 -5.32
C GLN A 24 12.71 -14.52 -6.02
N ARG A 25 13.92 -15.06 -6.24
CA ARG A 25 14.95 -14.39 -7.04
C ARG A 25 14.48 -14.17 -8.48
N HIS A 26 13.88 -15.19 -9.09
CA HIS A 26 13.34 -15.07 -10.45
C HIS A 26 12.27 -13.98 -10.54
N PHE A 27 11.35 -13.92 -9.57
CA PHE A 27 10.37 -12.83 -9.49
C PHE A 27 11.03 -11.45 -9.39
N LEU A 28 12.03 -11.27 -8.52
CA LEU A 28 12.72 -9.99 -8.37
C LEU A 28 13.48 -9.60 -9.64
N ASP A 29 14.03 -10.56 -10.38
CA ASP A 29 14.64 -10.31 -11.70
C ASP A 29 13.59 -9.86 -12.72
N GLN A 30 12.41 -10.50 -12.75
CA GLN A 30 11.28 -10.07 -13.61
C GLN A 30 10.76 -8.68 -13.23
N LEU A 31 10.74 -8.34 -11.94
CA LEU A 31 10.36 -7.03 -11.45
C LEU A 31 11.34 -5.95 -11.94
N MET A 32 12.64 -6.24 -11.93
CA MET A 32 13.67 -5.36 -12.51
C MET A 32 13.46 -5.17 -14.01
N GLU A 33 13.28 -6.25 -14.76
CA GLU A 33 13.02 -6.19 -16.22
C GLU A 33 11.76 -5.36 -16.55
N LEU A 34 10.70 -5.50 -15.74
CA LEU A 34 9.49 -4.70 -15.89
C LEU A 34 9.76 -3.21 -15.66
N LEU A 35 10.50 -2.86 -14.61
CA LEU A 35 10.84 -1.47 -14.28
C LEU A 35 11.81 -0.83 -15.29
N GLU A 36 12.65 -1.63 -15.95
CA GLU A 36 13.52 -1.17 -17.03
C GLU A 36 12.75 -0.94 -18.34
N SER A 37 11.82 -1.83 -18.67
CA SER A 37 11.11 -1.83 -19.96
C SER A 37 9.86 -0.95 -19.97
N ASP A 38 9.23 -0.74 -18.81
CA ASP A 38 8.00 0.02 -18.66
C ASP A 38 8.19 1.10 -17.57
N PRO A 39 8.29 2.39 -17.95
CA PRO A 39 8.62 3.44 -17.00
C PRO A 39 7.51 3.64 -15.98
N HIS A 40 7.89 3.55 -14.72
CA HIS A 40 7.11 3.92 -13.54
C HIS A 40 7.86 5.01 -12.79
N ASP A 41 7.16 5.80 -11.98
CA ASP A 41 7.70 6.90 -11.18
C ASP A 41 8.05 6.48 -9.75
N ALA A 42 7.47 5.37 -9.24
CA ALA A 42 7.80 4.80 -7.94
C ALA A 42 7.44 3.30 -7.87
N LEU A 43 8.16 2.56 -7.02
CA LEU A 43 7.85 1.18 -6.62
C LEU A 43 7.33 1.16 -5.17
N ILE A 44 6.19 0.52 -4.94
CA ILE A 44 5.59 0.33 -3.62
C ILE A 44 5.64 -1.15 -3.25
N VAL A 45 6.14 -1.44 -2.04
CA VAL A 45 6.13 -2.76 -1.42
C VAL A 45 5.30 -2.68 -0.14
N ALA A 46 4.03 -3.11 -0.21
CA ALA A 46 3.04 -2.96 0.86
C ALA A 46 3.12 -4.06 1.94
N GLY A 47 4.32 -4.33 2.45
CA GLY A 47 4.53 -5.22 3.60
C GLY A 47 4.83 -6.67 3.26
N ASP A 48 5.13 -7.42 4.31
CA ASP A 48 5.60 -8.80 4.32
C ASP A 48 6.76 -9.03 3.35
N VAL A 49 7.83 -8.24 3.55
CA VAL A 49 9.08 -8.36 2.79
C VAL A 49 9.73 -9.70 3.09
N TYR A 50 9.79 -10.11 4.35
CA TYR A 50 10.35 -11.38 4.79
C TYR A 50 9.26 -12.35 5.27
N ASP A 51 9.50 -13.66 5.16
CA ASP A 51 8.59 -14.67 5.72
C ASP A 51 8.58 -14.66 7.26
N ARG A 52 9.62 -14.14 7.91
CA ARG A 52 9.78 -14.19 9.37
C ARG A 52 10.47 -12.94 9.89
N SER A 53 10.18 -12.61 11.14
CA SER A 53 10.75 -11.44 11.83
C SER A 53 12.26 -11.57 12.08
N ILE A 54 12.76 -12.80 12.06
CA ILE A 54 14.18 -13.13 11.99
C ILE A 54 14.38 -13.94 10.70
N PRO A 55 14.63 -13.27 9.56
CA PRO A 55 14.81 -13.95 8.29
C PRO A 55 16.13 -14.75 8.26
N PRO A 56 16.20 -15.82 7.45
CA PRO A 56 17.46 -16.50 7.18
C PRO A 56 18.42 -15.58 6.42
N ARG A 57 19.72 -15.86 6.52
CA ARG A 57 20.78 -15.04 5.92
C ARG A 57 20.55 -14.83 4.42
N GLU A 58 20.19 -15.89 3.73
CA GLU A 58 20.04 -15.93 2.27
C GLU A 58 18.88 -15.03 1.79
N ALA A 59 17.83 -14.86 2.60
CA ALA A 59 16.74 -13.93 2.31
C ALA A 59 17.18 -12.47 2.48
N VAL A 60 17.97 -12.19 3.54
CA VAL A 60 18.55 -10.85 3.76
C VAL A 60 19.52 -10.48 2.63
N GLU A 61 20.36 -11.43 2.20
CA GLU A 61 21.24 -11.26 1.05
C GLU A 61 20.44 -11.00 -0.23
N LEU A 62 19.35 -11.73 -0.47
CA LEU A 62 18.48 -11.51 -1.63
C LEU A 62 17.88 -10.10 -1.68
N LEU A 63 17.34 -9.59 -0.57
CA LEU A 63 16.83 -8.21 -0.52
C LEU A 63 17.96 -7.19 -0.72
N SER A 64 19.11 -7.41 -0.08
CA SER A 64 20.27 -6.53 -0.20
C SER A 64 20.76 -6.44 -1.66
N ASP A 65 20.89 -7.59 -2.33
CA ASP A 65 21.30 -7.67 -3.73
C ASP A 65 20.30 -6.97 -4.65
N PHE A 66 19.00 -7.22 -4.42
CA PHE A 66 17.92 -6.55 -5.17
C PHE A 66 17.98 -5.03 -5.00
N LEU A 67 18.04 -4.51 -3.78
CA LEU A 67 18.08 -3.06 -3.53
C LEU A 67 19.33 -2.42 -4.14
N ALA A 68 20.50 -3.07 -4.02
CA ALA A 68 21.74 -2.59 -4.62
C ALA A 68 21.64 -2.53 -6.15
N ARG A 69 21.10 -3.59 -6.79
CA ARG A 69 20.85 -3.63 -8.24
C ARG A 69 19.82 -2.57 -8.65
N PHE A 70 18.71 -2.48 -7.94
CA PHE A 70 17.64 -1.51 -8.14
C PHE A 70 18.16 -0.07 -8.10
N ARG A 71 19.09 0.28 -7.20
CA ARG A 71 19.74 1.61 -7.19
C ARG A 71 20.71 1.87 -8.32
N ARG A 72 21.40 0.83 -8.80
CA ARG A 72 22.33 0.98 -9.91
C ARG A 72 21.62 1.16 -11.24
N GLU A 73 20.49 0.47 -11.43
CA GLU A 73 19.82 0.35 -12.74
C GLU A 73 18.54 1.18 -12.83
N ILE A 74 17.81 1.39 -11.74
CA ILE A 74 16.53 2.10 -11.72
C ILE A 74 16.63 3.37 -10.90
N ASN A 75 16.27 4.51 -11.48
CA ASN A 75 16.38 5.82 -10.83
C ASN A 75 15.03 6.37 -10.31
N ILE A 76 14.25 5.53 -9.63
CA ILE A 76 12.96 5.92 -9.03
C ILE A 76 12.91 5.55 -7.55
N PRO A 77 12.13 6.25 -6.72
CA PRO A 77 11.94 5.86 -5.33
C PRO A 77 11.28 4.49 -5.16
N ILE A 78 11.74 3.76 -4.13
CA ILE A 78 11.06 2.58 -3.59
C ILE A 78 10.56 2.89 -2.18
N LEU A 79 9.29 2.62 -1.93
CA LEU A 79 8.65 2.79 -0.63
C LEU A 79 8.25 1.42 -0.10
N ILE A 80 8.72 1.10 1.10
CA ILE A 80 8.55 -0.22 1.73
C ILE A 80 7.99 0.00 3.13
N ILE A 81 6.82 -0.58 3.42
CA ILE A 81 6.33 -0.72 4.79
C ILE A 81 6.63 -2.16 5.28
N PRO A 82 6.81 -2.40 6.59
CA PRO A 82 6.82 -3.73 7.16
C PRO A 82 5.39 -4.30 7.30
N GLY A 83 5.22 -5.59 7.04
CA GLY A 83 3.99 -6.33 7.34
C GLY A 83 4.01 -7.04 8.69
N ASN A 84 3.08 -7.97 8.93
CA ASN A 84 2.96 -8.70 10.19
C ASN A 84 3.97 -9.85 10.36
N HIS A 85 4.64 -10.25 9.28
CA HIS A 85 5.76 -11.20 9.35
C HIS A 85 7.09 -10.51 9.62
N ASP A 86 7.22 -9.24 9.25
CA ASP A 86 8.45 -8.49 9.38
C ASP A 86 8.75 -8.07 10.83
N SER A 87 10.01 -7.67 11.06
CA SER A 87 10.37 -6.88 12.23
C SER A 87 10.58 -5.44 11.78
N ALA A 88 9.66 -4.54 12.16
CA ALA A 88 9.73 -3.12 11.79
C ALA A 88 11.09 -2.51 12.15
N SER A 89 11.60 -2.75 13.36
CA SER A 89 12.91 -2.25 13.79
C SER A 89 14.10 -2.81 12.98
N ARG A 90 14.01 -4.06 12.49
CA ARG A 90 15.05 -4.66 11.64
C ARG A 90 14.99 -4.20 10.19
N LEU A 91 13.83 -3.77 9.69
CA LEU A 91 13.74 -3.12 8.39
C LEU A 91 14.16 -1.64 8.49
N ASP A 92 13.79 -0.97 9.59
CA ASP A 92 14.07 0.45 9.80
C ASP A 92 15.54 0.77 10.12
N TYR A 93 16.36 -0.20 10.54
CA TYR A 93 17.69 0.08 11.09
C TYR A 93 18.63 0.87 10.15
N LEU A 94 18.42 0.80 8.84
CA LEU A 94 19.18 1.56 7.83
C LEU A 94 18.39 2.70 7.20
N SER A 95 17.12 2.93 7.59
CA SER A 95 16.24 3.87 6.90
C SER A 95 16.85 5.27 6.77
N SER A 96 17.47 5.77 7.85
CA SER A 96 18.19 7.05 7.86
C SER A 96 19.39 7.12 6.92
N ILE A 97 20.03 6.00 6.59
CA ILE A 97 21.22 5.93 5.73
C ILE A 97 20.81 5.85 4.25
N VAL A 98 19.74 5.10 3.95
CA VAL A 98 19.35 4.81 2.57
C VAL A 98 18.27 5.75 2.03
N ARG A 99 17.67 6.59 2.88
CA ARG A 99 16.64 7.58 2.48
C ARG A 99 17.12 8.50 1.36
N ASP A 100 18.34 9.02 1.46
CA ASP A 100 18.93 9.91 0.45
C ASP A 100 19.31 9.17 -0.85
N GLN A 101 19.17 7.84 -0.88
CA GLN A 101 19.30 7.00 -2.07
C GLN A 101 17.93 6.63 -2.65
N ASN A 102 16.86 7.35 -2.29
CA ASN A 102 15.49 7.10 -2.70
C ASN A 102 14.98 5.69 -2.29
N ILE A 103 15.48 5.14 -1.17
CA ILE A 103 14.94 3.92 -0.54
C ILE A 103 14.27 4.36 0.76
N HIS A 104 12.94 4.25 0.81
CA HIS A 104 12.14 4.72 1.92
C HIS A 104 11.54 3.54 2.67
N PHE A 105 12.12 3.21 3.82
CA PHE A 105 11.45 2.34 4.79
C PHE A 105 10.51 3.17 5.66
N LEU A 106 9.22 2.89 5.57
CA LEU A 106 8.12 3.55 6.29
C LEU A 106 7.69 2.65 7.46
N ALA A 107 8.62 2.38 8.37
CA ALA A 107 8.48 1.37 9.42
C ALA A 107 8.17 1.95 10.82
N ASN A 108 8.43 3.24 11.04
CA ASN A 108 8.23 3.87 12.34
C ASN A 108 6.81 4.43 12.49
N SER A 109 6.05 3.88 13.44
CA SER A 109 4.68 4.30 13.74
C SER A 109 4.57 5.76 14.20
N GLU A 110 5.63 6.32 14.81
CA GLU A 110 5.67 7.73 15.21
C GLU A 110 5.79 8.69 14.02
N SER A 111 6.16 8.20 12.84
CA SER A 111 6.32 9.00 11.62
C SER A 111 5.19 8.86 10.61
N ILE A 112 4.10 8.16 10.97
CA ILE A 112 2.97 7.88 10.08
C ILE A 112 2.36 9.17 9.48
N GLY A 113 2.33 10.27 10.24
CA GLY A 113 1.82 11.56 9.78
C GLY A 113 2.73 12.32 8.81
N THR A 114 3.94 11.83 8.53
CA THR A 114 4.91 12.48 7.64
C THR A 114 4.98 11.75 6.30
N PRO A 115 4.46 12.34 5.20
CA PRO A 115 4.50 11.68 3.90
C PRO A 115 5.89 11.73 3.25
N VAL A 116 6.11 10.82 2.32
CA VAL A 116 7.13 10.97 1.28
C VAL A 116 6.48 11.66 0.08
N SER A 117 6.88 12.89 -0.22
CA SER A 117 6.31 13.67 -1.32
C SER A 117 7.10 13.47 -2.61
N LEU A 118 6.43 13.05 -3.68
CA LEU A 118 6.99 12.90 -5.02
C LEU A 118 6.14 13.70 -6.00
N GLY A 119 6.66 14.84 -6.49
CA GLY A 119 5.86 15.76 -7.31
C GLY A 119 4.60 16.23 -6.57
N GLU A 120 3.43 16.02 -7.16
CA GLU A 120 2.11 16.37 -6.61
C GLU A 120 1.44 15.22 -5.82
N VAL A 121 2.20 14.17 -5.50
CA VAL A 121 1.69 12.99 -4.79
C VAL A 121 2.36 12.85 -3.43
N ASP A 122 1.57 12.64 -2.39
CA ASP A 122 2.03 12.35 -1.04
C ASP A 122 1.77 10.90 -0.67
N PHE A 123 2.83 10.20 -0.27
CA PHE A 123 2.76 8.79 0.14
C PHE A 123 2.88 8.67 1.65
N TYR A 124 1.82 8.18 2.28
CA TYR A 124 1.78 7.84 3.70
C TYR A 124 1.96 6.34 3.86
N GLY A 125 2.76 5.92 4.85
CA GLY A 125 2.97 4.51 5.16
C GLY A 125 2.47 4.16 6.54
N ILE A 126 1.51 3.25 6.61
CA ILE A 126 1.08 2.61 7.86
C ILE A 126 1.64 1.18 7.85
N PRO A 127 2.69 0.89 8.65
CA PRO A 127 3.15 -0.48 8.84
C PRO A 127 2.04 -1.35 9.41
N PHE A 128 2.19 -2.68 9.42
CA PHE A 128 1.29 -3.51 10.21
C PHE A 128 1.32 -3.07 11.68
N LEU A 129 0.15 -2.69 12.23
CA LEU A 129 -0.01 -2.24 13.61
C LEU A 129 -0.62 -3.34 14.47
N SER A 130 0.10 -3.72 15.52
CA SER A 130 -0.48 -4.43 16.65
C SER A 130 -1.47 -3.53 17.41
N PRO A 131 -2.51 -4.08 18.04
CA PRO A 131 -3.44 -3.32 18.90
C PRO A 131 -2.76 -2.49 20.02
N TYR A 132 -1.50 -2.77 20.32
CA TYR A 132 -0.72 -2.12 21.37
C TYR A 132 0.27 -1.06 20.89
N ASP A 133 0.46 -0.93 19.57
CA ASP A 133 1.48 -0.02 19.01
C ASP A 133 1.08 1.45 19.07
N MET A 134 -0.23 1.72 19.20
CA MET A 134 -0.78 3.07 19.24
C MET A 134 -1.37 3.39 20.62
N ASP A 135 -1.28 4.65 21.05
CA ASP A 135 -2.12 5.12 22.14
C ASP A 135 -3.56 5.32 21.65
N LEU A 136 -4.53 4.76 22.38
CA LEU A 136 -5.95 4.87 22.06
C LEU A 136 -6.65 5.91 22.95
N SER A 137 -5.92 6.56 23.86
CA SER A 137 -6.49 7.51 24.81
C SER A 137 -7.22 8.68 24.13
N ASP A 138 -6.76 9.09 22.96
CA ASP A 138 -7.38 10.16 22.16
C ASP A 138 -8.59 9.71 21.33
N LEU A 139 -8.97 8.42 21.36
CA LEU A 139 -10.19 7.93 20.71
C LEU A 139 -11.42 8.05 21.62
N ASP A 140 -12.62 8.09 21.02
CA ASP A 140 -13.89 7.97 21.74
C ASP A 140 -13.90 6.69 22.59
N GLU A 141 -14.60 6.72 23.74
CA GLU A 141 -14.60 5.62 24.71
C GLU A 141 -14.91 4.24 24.09
N LYS A 142 -15.86 4.18 23.15
CA LYS A 142 -16.22 2.94 22.43
C LYS A 142 -15.09 2.35 21.57
N TYR A 143 -14.11 3.16 21.16
CA TYR A 143 -12.96 2.76 20.34
C TYR A 143 -11.67 2.60 21.14
N ARG A 144 -11.72 2.69 22.49
CA ARG A 144 -10.56 2.45 23.35
C ARG A 144 -10.27 0.97 23.61
N ILE A 145 -11.04 0.08 23.00
CA ILE A 145 -10.81 -1.36 23.02
C ILE A 145 -9.64 -1.67 22.07
N ARG A 146 -8.70 -2.49 22.53
CA ARG A 146 -7.50 -2.86 21.77
C ARG A 146 -7.87 -3.80 20.62
N THR A 147 -7.97 -3.26 19.40
CA THR A 147 -8.19 -4.00 18.15
C THR A 147 -7.30 -3.41 17.04
N HIS A 148 -7.12 -4.14 15.94
CA HIS A 148 -6.36 -3.63 14.78
C HIS A 148 -7.05 -2.41 14.16
N GLU A 149 -8.38 -2.45 14.02
CA GLU A 149 -9.15 -1.30 13.53
C GLU A 149 -8.96 -0.05 14.40
N ASN A 150 -8.96 -0.18 15.73
CA ASN A 150 -8.80 0.98 16.60
C ASN A 150 -7.35 1.49 16.62
N ALA A 151 -6.34 0.63 16.50
CA ALA A 151 -4.97 1.06 16.28
C ALA A 151 -4.84 1.85 14.96
N LEU A 152 -5.49 1.37 13.89
CA LEU A 152 -5.56 2.11 12.64
C LEU A 152 -6.28 3.46 12.80
N ARG A 153 -7.41 3.53 13.51
CA ARG A 153 -8.10 4.80 13.78
C ARG A 153 -7.20 5.81 14.49
N ALA A 154 -6.38 5.35 15.44
CA ALA A 154 -5.41 6.22 16.11
C ALA A 154 -4.33 6.69 15.13
N ALA A 155 -3.77 5.79 14.32
CA ALA A 155 -2.77 6.14 13.31
C ALA A 155 -3.29 7.13 12.27
N LEU A 156 -4.53 6.96 11.80
CA LEU A 156 -5.16 7.86 10.83
C LEU A 156 -5.37 9.27 11.38
N LYS A 157 -5.48 9.47 12.71
CA LYS A 157 -5.56 10.82 13.29
C LYS A 157 -4.26 11.61 13.17
N GLU A 158 -3.13 10.92 13.05
CA GLU A 158 -1.81 11.53 12.83
C GLU A 158 -1.63 11.97 11.37
N ILE A 159 -2.44 11.44 10.44
CA ILE A 159 -2.39 11.77 9.02
C ILE A 159 -3.35 12.92 8.73
N ARG A 160 -2.86 13.90 7.97
CA ARG A 160 -3.68 14.99 7.43
C ARG A 160 -3.45 15.04 5.92
N PRO A 161 -4.27 14.33 5.12
CA PRO A 161 -4.18 14.37 3.67
C PRO A 161 -4.38 15.80 3.16
N ASP A 162 -3.54 16.24 2.22
CA ASP A 162 -3.66 17.57 1.61
C ASP A 162 -4.68 17.51 0.47
N PRO A 163 -5.82 18.24 0.55
CA PRO A 163 -6.85 18.19 -0.47
C PRO A 163 -6.41 18.76 -1.83
N GLU A 164 -5.29 19.47 -1.91
CA GLU A 164 -4.74 19.99 -3.17
C GLU A 164 -3.78 19.01 -3.85
N ARG A 165 -3.48 17.87 -3.20
CA ARG A 165 -2.51 16.86 -3.65
C ARG A 165 -3.18 15.50 -3.81
N CYS A 166 -2.53 14.61 -4.54
CA CYS A 166 -2.95 13.21 -4.60
C CYS A 166 -2.36 12.46 -3.40
N ASN A 167 -3.22 11.90 -2.56
CA ASN A 167 -2.82 11.25 -1.31
C ASN A 167 -2.90 9.73 -1.46
N VAL A 168 -1.75 9.07 -1.35
CA VAL A 168 -1.62 7.61 -1.42
C VAL A 168 -1.31 7.06 -0.05
N LEU A 169 -2.08 6.07 0.38
CA LEU A 169 -1.78 5.29 1.58
C LEU A 169 -1.20 3.92 1.21
N ILE A 170 -0.09 3.56 1.84
CA ILE A 170 0.47 2.21 1.79
C ILE A 170 0.19 1.58 3.15
N ALA A 171 -0.57 0.49 3.19
CA ALA A 171 -0.97 -0.13 4.45
C ALA A 171 -0.95 -1.66 4.39
N HIS A 172 -0.65 -2.29 5.52
CA HIS A 172 -0.66 -3.75 5.64
C HIS A 172 -1.68 -4.16 6.70
N LEU A 173 -2.83 -4.66 6.27
CA LEU A 173 -3.99 -4.93 7.14
C LEU A 173 -4.95 -5.93 6.50
N PHE A 174 -5.86 -6.47 7.32
CA PHE A 174 -6.91 -7.36 6.86
C PHE A 174 -8.24 -6.60 6.69
N ALA A 175 -8.65 -6.33 5.46
CA ALA A 175 -9.91 -5.65 5.16
C ALA A 175 -11.11 -6.60 5.31
N THR A 176 -12.18 -6.11 5.97
CA THR A 176 -13.45 -6.84 6.07
C THR A 176 -13.98 -7.23 4.68
N GLY A 177 -14.34 -8.49 4.50
CA GLY A 177 -14.84 -9.02 3.23
C GLY A 177 -13.76 -9.34 2.19
N GLY A 178 -12.47 -9.18 2.52
CA GLY A 178 -11.38 -9.64 1.68
C GLY A 178 -11.33 -11.16 1.55
N SER A 179 -10.98 -11.65 0.36
CA SER A 179 -10.81 -13.07 0.07
C SER A 179 -9.44 -13.57 0.55
N THR A 180 -9.43 -14.55 1.47
CA THR A 180 -8.22 -15.09 2.11
C THR A 180 -7.78 -16.43 1.51
N SER A 181 -6.49 -16.71 1.50
CA SER A 181 -5.94 -18.05 1.23
C SER A 181 -5.54 -18.76 2.55
N ASP A 182 -4.92 -19.94 2.45
CA ASP A 182 -4.44 -20.71 3.61
C ASP A 182 -3.06 -20.25 4.13
N SER A 183 -2.37 -19.38 3.41
CA SER A 183 -0.98 -18.98 3.72
C SER A 183 -0.89 -17.72 4.58
N GLU A 184 -1.94 -16.91 4.63
CA GLU A 184 -2.06 -15.75 5.48
C GLU A 184 -2.17 -16.17 6.97
N ARG A 185 -1.65 -15.33 7.88
CA ARG A 185 -1.87 -15.56 9.31
C ARG A 185 -3.32 -15.23 9.68
N ALA A 186 -4.11 -16.27 9.96
CA ALA A 186 -5.46 -16.12 10.48
C ALA A 186 -5.47 -15.37 11.82
N PHE A 187 -6.32 -14.36 11.95
CA PHE A 187 -6.65 -13.76 13.23
C PHE A 187 -7.73 -14.58 13.95
N VAL A 188 -7.62 -14.69 15.27
CA VAL A 188 -8.67 -15.35 16.07
C VAL A 188 -9.85 -14.39 16.22
N GLY A 189 -10.96 -14.70 15.54
CA GLY A 189 -12.17 -13.88 15.48
C GLY A 189 -12.01 -12.60 14.66
N ALA A 190 -13.06 -11.78 14.59
CA ALA A 190 -13.08 -10.52 13.83
C ALA A 190 -12.18 -9.39 14.40
N SER A 191 -11.32 -9.69 15.38
CA SER A 191 -10.45 -8.70 16.04
C SER A 191 -9.29 -8.19 15.17
N GLY A 192 -9.03 -8.89 14.06
CA GLY A 192 -8.03 -8.54 13.05
C GLY A 192 -8.56 -7.78 11.85
N GLU A 193 -9.88 -7.79 11.64
CA GLU A 193 -10.49 -7.15 10.48
C GLU A 193 -10.64 -5.65 10.67
N VAL A 194 -10.56 -4.94 9.54
CA VAL A 194 -10.67 -3.49 9.46
C VAL A 194 -11.71 -3.13 8.41
N ASN A 195 -12.64 -2.23 8.76
CA ASN A 195 -13.52 -1.63 7.78
C ASN A 195 -12.74 -0.72 6.81
N ILE A 196 -12.72 -1.07 5.52
CA ILE A 196 -11.97 -0.34 4.49
C ILE A 196 -12.48 1.10 4.28
N SER A 197 -13.72 1.40 4.65
CA SER A 197 -14.26 2.76 4.55
C SER A 197 -13.53 3.78 5.43
N LEU A 198 -12.68 3.34 6.36
CA LEU A 198 -11.83 4.23 7.15
C LEU A 198 -10.73 4.90 6.32
N LEU A 199 -10.46 4.38 5.12
CA LEU A 199 -9.38 4.83 4.24
C LEU A 199 -9.91 5.61 3.03
N SER A 200 -11.18 6.05 3.05
CA SER A 200 -11.82 6.73 1.92
C SER A 200 -11.30 8.14 1.63
N ASP A 201 -10.53 8.71 2.56
CA ASP A 201 -9.95 10.05 2.41
C ASP A 201 -8.66 10.06 1.56
N PHE A 202 -8.23 8.89 1.07
CA PHE A 202 -7.07 8.72 0.18
C PHE A 202 -7.53 8.43 -1.25
N ASP A 203 -6.84 8.99 -2.24
CA ASP A 203 -7.11 8.76 -3.66
C ASP A 203 -6.78 7.33 -4.08
N TYR A 204 -5.76 6.73 -3.45
CA TYR A 204 -5.39 5.35 -3.66
C TYR A 204 -4.79 4.73 -2.40
N VAL A 205 -5.13 3.46 -2.15
CA VAL A 205 -4.67 2.66 -1.01
C VAL A 205 -4.05 1.36 -1.54
N ALA A 206 -2.72 1.28 -1.41
CA ALA A 206 -1.91 0.11 -1.69
C ALA A 206 -1.92 -0.83 -0.47
N LEU A 207 -2.69 -1.92 -0.56
CA LEU A 207 -2.81 -2.90 0.51
C LEU A 207 -1.91 -4.12 0.28
N GLY A 208 -1.28 -4.60 1.35
CA GLY A 208 -0.77 -5.97 1.47
C GLY A 208 -1.41 -6.70 2.64
N HIS A 209 -1.07 -7.99 2.80
CA HIS A 209 -1.54 -9.01 3.76
C HIS A 209 -2.31 -10.15 3.09
N LEU A 210 -3.18 -9.84 2.12
CA LEU A 210 -3.96 -10.85 1.40
C LEU A 210 -3.25 -11.25 0.11
N HIS A 211 -3.08 -12.55 -0.10
CA HIS A 211 -2.22 -13.08 -1.16
C HIS A 211 -2.92 -13.19 -2.52
N ARG A 212 -4.23 -12.99 -2.55
CA ARG A 212 -5.00 -12.91 -3.80
C ARG A 212 -5.10 -11.46 -4.27
N PRO A 213 -4.71 -11.17 -5.51
CA PRO A 213 -4.96 -9.86 -6.10
C PRO A 213 -6.46 -9.59 -6.14
N GLN A 214 -6.89 -8.47 -5.56
CA GLN A 214 -8.31 -8.14 -5.46
C GLN A 214 -8.52 -6.66 -5.19
N LYS A 215 -9.64 -6.16 -5.69
CA LYS A 215 -10.15 -4.81 -5.41
C LYS A 215 -11.18 -4.91 -4.28
N VAL A 216 -10.93 -4.22 -3.17
CA VAL A 216 -11.84 -4.21 -2.00
C VAL A 216 -12.65 -2.91 -1.88
N ALA A 217 -12.20 -1.84 -2.53
CA ALA A 217 -12.95 -0.61 -2.77
C ALA A 217 -12.46 0.07 -4.06
N ASP A 218 -13.14 1.12 -4.53
CA ASP A 218 -12.68 1.89 -5.70
C ASP A 218 -11.27 2.46 -5.55
N PHE A 219 -10.93 2.88 -4.33
CA PHE A 219 -9.63 3.43 -3.97
C PHE A 219 -8.66 2.37 -3.39
N ALA A 220 -9.08 1.13 -3.11
CA ALA A 220 -8.27 0.19 -2.31
C ALA A 220 -8.09 -1.19 -2.97
N HIS A 221 -6.83 -1.58 -3.14
CA HIS A 221 -6.44 -2.78 -3.87
C HIS A 221 -5.37 -3.57 -3.12
N TYR A 222 -5.54 -4.88 -3.07
CA TYR A 222 -4.47 -5.81 -2.74
C TYR A 222 -3.76 -6.24 -4.02
N SER A 223 -2.43 -6.10 -4.06
CA SER A 223 -1.64 -6.62 -5.19
C SER A 223 -1.53 -8.14 -5.17
N GLY A 224 -1.68 -8.75 -3.98
CA GLY A 224 -1.44 -10.17 -3.76
C GLY A 224 0.05 -10.49 -3.64
N SER A 225 0.33 -11.72 -3.25
CA SER A 225 1.71 -12.22 -3.25
C SER A 225 2.17 -12.49 -4.69
N PRO A 226 3.47 -12.31 -5.00
CA PRO A 226 3.98 -12.55 -6.34
C PRO A 226 4.09 -14.04 -6.69
N LEU A 227 4.09 -14.92 -5.68
CA LEU A 227 4.17 -16.37 -5.82
C LEU A 227 3.02 -17.05 -5.06
N ALA A 228 2.68 -18.27 -5.42
CA ALA A 228 1.73 -19.06 -4.65
C ALA A 228 2.41 -19.60 -3.38
N TYR A 229 1.88 -19.22 -2.21
CA TYR A 229 2.45 -19.58 -0.91
C TYR A 229 1.66 -20.63 -0.14
N SER A 230 0.57 -21.10 -0.72
CA SER A 230 -0.18 -22.29 -0.35
C SER A 230 -0.75 -22.96 -1.61
N PHE A 231 -1.14 -24.22 -1.49
CA PHE A 231 -1.87 -24.91 -2.58
C PHE A 231 -3.23 -24.29 -2.89
N SER A 232 -3.83 -23.58 -1.92
CA SER A 232 -5.09 -22.86 -2.12
C SER A 232 -4.98 -21.67 -3.09
N GLU A 233 -3.74 -21.27 -3.44
CA GLU A 233 -3.43 -20.21 -4.40
C GLU A 233 -2.99 -20.75 -5.76
N SER A 234 -3.02 -22.07 -5.97
CA SER A 234 -2.52 -22.72 -7.19
C SER A 234 -3.25 -22.28 -8.47
N SER A 235 -4.50 -21.81 -8.35
CA SER A 235 -5.30 -21.27 -9.45
C SER A 235 -5.23 -19.75 -9.59
N ASP A 236 -4.58 -19.06 -8.65
CA ASP A 236 -4.55 -17.60 -8.63
C ASP A 236 -3.58 -17.06 -9.68
N LYS A 237 -4.03 -16.06 -10.44
CA LYS A 237 -3.15 -15.33 -11.34
C LYS A 237 -2.36 -14.32 -10.51
N LYS A 238 -1.07 -14.57 -10.33
CA LYS A 238 -0.18 -13.65 -9.62
C LYS A 238 0.14 -12.43 -10.49
N CYS A 239 0.23 -11.26 -9.88
CA CYS A 239 0.51 -10.01 -10.58
C CYS A 239 1.18 -8.98 -9.67
N VAL A 240 1.68 -7.93 -10.30
CA VAL A 240 1.92 -6.62 -9.67
C VAL A 240 0.97 -5.62 -10.32
N LEU A 241 0.58 -4.57 -9.61
CA LEU A 241 -0.40 -3.60 -10.09
C LEU A 241 0.31 -2.35 -10.60
N SER A 242 0.11 -2.02 -11.87
CA SER A 242 0.49 -0.73 -12.43
C SER A 242 -0.70 0.23 -12.30
N VAL A 243 -0.49 1.36 -11.62
CA VAL A 243 -1.57 2.30 -11.28
C VAL A 243 -1.19 3.70 -11.74
N GLU A 244 -2.09 4.33 -12.49
CA GLU A 244 -1.96 5.74 -12.85
C GLU A 244 -2.66 6.58 -11.78
N LEU A 245 -1.89 7.44 -11.14
CA LEU A 245 -2.34 8.42 -10.17
C LEU A 245 -2.45 9.78 -10.84
N GLY A 246 -3.56 10.46 -10.60
CA GLY A 246 -3.77 11.85 -11.00
C GLY A 246 -4.72 12.50 -10.01
N LEU A 247 -4.67 13.83 -9.92
CA LEU A 247 -5.72 14.57 -9.26
C LEU A 247 -7.03 14.22 -9.97
N THR A 248 -7.96 13.64 -9.24
CA THR A 248 -9.36 13.66 -9.67
C THR A 248 -9.74 15.13 -9.62
N SER A 249 -9.59 15.86 -10.74
CA SER A 249 -10.24 17.15 -10.82
C SER A 249 -11.71 16.86 -10.58
N LEU A 250 -12.29 17.50 -9.56
CA LEU A 250 -13.72 17.69 -9.48
C LEU A 250 -14.11 18.50 -10.73
N LEU A 251 -14.19 17.82 -11.87
CA LEU A 251 -14.93 18.30 -13.02
C LEU A 251 -16.36 18.37 -12.50
N SER A 252 -16.75 19.59 -12.16
CA SER A 252 -18.14 20.03 -12.05
C SER A 252 -19.00 19.18 -12.96
N ASP A 253 -19.91 18.45 -12.32
CA ASP A 253 -20.91 17.61 -12.95
C ASP A 253 -21.55 18.37 -14.13
N PRO A 254 -21.48 17.88 -15.38
CA PRO A 254 -22.15 18.51 -16.53
C PRO A 254 -23.68 18.54 -16.41
N SER A 255 -24.24 18.02 -15.31
CA SER A 255 -25.67 17.97 -15.04
C SER A 255 -26.17 18.92 -13.95
N ASP A 256 -25.34 19.85 -13.43
CA ASP A 256 -25.83 20.89 -12.52
C ASP A 256 -26.60 21.99 -13.29
N PRO A 257 -27.95 22.11 -13.15
CA PRO A 257 -28.74 23.11 -13.86
C PRO A 257 -28.71 24.50 -13.21
N SER A 258 -27.81 24.73 -12.24
CA SER A 258 -27.88 25.91 -11.37
C SER A 258 -26.90 27.05 -11.69
N ASP A 259 -26.26 27.07 -12.85
CA ASP A 259 -25.49 28.24 -13.32
C ASP A 259 -26.42 29.27 -14.00
N PRO A 260 -26.75 30.41 -13.36
CA PRO A 260 -27.59 31.45 -13.93
C PRO A 260 -26.68 32.54 -14.50
N SER A 261 -25.94 32.24 -15.56
CA SER A 261 -25.10 33.22 -16.24
C SER A 261 -25.25 33.17 -17.76
N ASP A 262 -26.48 33.31 -18.25
CA ASP A 262 -26.74 33.80 -19.61
C ASP A 262 -27.71 35.00 -19.57
N PRO A 263 -27.22 36.24 -19.70
CA PRO A 263 -28.07 37.39 -19.93
C PRO A 263 -28.19 37.61 -21.44
N SER A 264 -29.20 37.04 -22.06
CA SER A 264 -29.61 37.43 -23.42
C SER A 264 -31.13 37.42 -23.61
N ASP A 265 -31.73 38.54 -23.25
CA ASP A 265 -33.03 39.05 -23.74
C ASP A 265 -32.72 40.27 -24.64
N PRO A 266 -33.55 40.78 -25.59
CA PRO A 266 -34.89 40.36 -26.00
C PRO A 266 -35.12 40.30 -27.52
N SER A 267 -36.21 39.66 -27.97
CA SER A 267 -36.95 40.13 -29.15
C SER A 267 -38.39 39.60 -29.19
N ASP A 268 -39.31 40.43 -28.71
CA ASP A 268 -40.67 40.57 -29.25
C ASP A 268 -40.59 41.60 -30.39
N PRO A 269 -41.24 41.39 -31.55
CA PRO A 269 -42.55 42.04 -31.69
C PRO A 269 -43.59 41.24 -32.53
N SER A 270 -44.79 41.11 -31.97
CA SER A 270 -46.12 41.36 -32.58
C SER A 270 -46.51 40.72 -33.94
N ASP A 271 -47.57 39.88 -33.89
CA ASP A 271 -48.80 39.76 -34.73
C ASP A 271 -48.80 40.08 -36.25
N PRO A 272 -49.67 39.43 -37.09
CA PRO A 272 -51.04 38.99 -36.76
C PRO A 272 -51.44 37.55 -37.13
#